data_AF-A0AAD6YXS0-F1
#
_entry.id   AF-A0AAD6YXS0-F1
#
_cell.length_a   1.000
_cell.length_b   1.000
_cell.length_c   1.000
_cell.angle_alpha   90.00
_cell.angle_beta   90.00
_cell.angle_gamma   90.00
#
_symmetry.space_group_name_H-M   'P 1'
#
loop_
_entity.id
_entity.type
_entity.pdbx_description
1 polymer ?
#
loop_
_entity_poly.entity_id
_entity_poly.type
_entity_poly.pdbx_seq_one_letter_code
_entity_poly.pdbx_strand_id
1 'polypeptide(L)'
;LTEQDRDDIRAFQLKLMSKMPRTAYNQMVYAFSHKLSLSSEWVMFHRMAILSGIEPLWFDCCVDSCIAYTDAYSELTECPFCDKHRYSPTGKPRRMFCYLPIIPRLQGLFQNLKSIERLLYRANYIHHPGKISDVFDGQHYRSLCQQNIVLDGNILEHKYFSGMYDVCLGICLDSYLLFKRN
;
A
#
# COMPACT_ATOMS: atom_id res chain seq x y z
N LEU A 1 5.13 3.15 23.11
CA LEU A 1 5.93 1.95 22.79
C LEU A 1 6.60 1.47 24.06
N THR A 2 6.36 0.22 24.44
CA THR A 2 7.07 -0.42 25.55
C THR A 2 8.51 -0.76 25.13
N GLU A 3 9.37 -1.19 26.06
CA GLU A 3 10.70 -1.70 25.69
C GLU A 3 10.60 -2.96 24.83
N GLN A 4 9.68 -3.87 25.16
CA GLN A 4 9.40 -5.06 24.35
C GLN A 4 9.01 -4.68 22.92
N ASP A 5 8.17 -3.65 22.73
CA ASP A 5 7.83 -3.18 21.38
C ASP A 5 9.07 -2.72 20.62
N ARG A 6 10.01 -2.03 21.27
CA ARG A 6 11.25 -1.55 20.61
C ARG A 6 12.15 -2.71 20.22
N ASP A 7 12.24 -3.74 21.05
CA ASP A 7 13.04 -4.94 20.76
C ASP A 7 12.40 -5.78 19.66
N ASP A 8 11.08 -5.94 19.68
CA ASP A 8 10.34 -6.61 18.62
C ASP A 8 10.44 -5.85 17.29
N ILE A 9 10.43 -4.51 17.29
CA ILE A 9 10.67 -3.69 16.08
C ILE A 9 12.07 -3.96 15.50
N ARG A 10 13.11 -3.97 16.35
CA ARG A 10 14.49 -4.24 15.92
C ARG A 10 14.64 -5.66 15.38
N ALA A 11 14.07 -6.65 16.07
CA ALA A 11 14.08 -8.04 15.68
C ALA A 11 13.34 -8.27 14.35
N PHE A 12 12.19 -7.60 14.17
CA PHE A 12 11.42 -7.61 12.92
C PHE A 12 12.23 -7.03 11.77
N GLN A 13 12.86 -5.87 11.97
CA GLN A 13 13.72 -5.25 10.98
C GLN A 13 14.90 -6.15 10.61
N LEU A 14 15.60 -6.72 11.60
CA LEU A 14 16.72 -7.64 11.37
C LEU A 14 16.27 -8.84 10.53
N LYS A 15 15.15 -9.45 10.89
CA LYS A 15 14.60 -10.60 10.18
C LYS A 15 14.28 -10.27 8.72
N LEU A 16 13.62 -9.13 8.48
CA LEU A 16 13.29 -8.68 7.12
C LEU A 16 14.54 -8.40 6.28
N MET A 17 15.50 -7.64 6.82
CA MET A 17 16.70 -7.23 6.09
C MET A 17 17.63 -8.41 5.78
N SER A 18 17.71 -9.39 6.69
CA SER A 18 18.51 -10.60 6.51
C SER A 18 17.78 -11.72 5.75
N LYS A 19 16.49 -11.54 5.42
CA LYS A 19 15.62 -12.59 4.86
C LYS A 19 15.63 -13.86 5.73
N MET A 20 15.72 -13.70 7.05
CA MET A 20 15.87 -14.80 7.99
C MET A 20 14.61 -15.68 7.99
N PRO A 21 14.74 -17.01 7.77
CA PRO A 21 13.59 -17.92 7.81
C PRO A 21 13.03 -18.02 9.24
N ARG A 22 11.77 -18.45 9.35
CA ARG A 22 11.09 -18.62 10.65
C ARG A 22 11.85 -19.55 11.59
N THR A 23 12.43 -20.62 11.06
CA THR A 23 13.22 -21.59 11.82
C THR A 23 14.44 -20.94 12.47
N ALA A 24 15.22 -20.16 11.72
CA ALA A 24 16.39 -19.45 12.23
C ALA A 24 16.00 -18.38 13.27
N TYR A 25 14.90 -17.65 13.05
CA TYR A 25 14.39 -16.69 14.03
C TYR A 25 14.03 -17.37 15.35
N ASN A 26 13.27 -18.47 15.30
CA ASN A 26 12.88 -19.22 16.49
C ASN A 26 14.10 -19.82 17.22
N GLN A 27 15.10 -20.32 16.47
CA GLN A 27 16.36 -20.80 17.04
C GLN A 27 17.13 -19.69 17.74
N MET A 28 17.18 -18.49 17.15
CA MET A 28 17.81 -17.32 17.76
C MET A 28 17.10 -16.92 19.06
N VAL A 29 15.78 -16.79 19.04
CA VAL A 29 14.98 -16.47 20.24
C VAL A 29 15.22 -17.50 21.34
N TYR A 30 15.25 -18.79 20.99
CA TYR A 30 15.51 -19.87 21.94
C TYR A 30 16.93 -19.80 22.52
N ALA A 31 17.95 -19.74 21.66
CA ALA A 31 19.37 -19.78 22.05
C ALA A 31 19.77 -18.58 22.92
N PHE A 32 19.17 -17.42 22.68
CA PHE A 32 19.47 -16.18 23.39
C PHE A 32 18.41 -15.80 24.43
N SER A 33 17.45 -16.67 24.75
CA SER A 33 16.37 -16.41 25.72
C SER A 33 16.84 -15.94 27.11
N HIS A 34 18.06 -16.33 27.51
CA HIS A 34 18.69 -15.91 28.76
C HIS A 34 19.24 -14.47 28.74
N LYS A 35 19.38 -13.85 27.56
CA LYS A 35 19.91 -12.49 27.35
C LYS A 35 18.93 -11.56 26.65
N LEU A 36 18.01 -12.07 25.85
CA LEU A 36 17.09 -11.32 25.03
C LEU A 36 15.67 -11.84 25.22
N SER A 37 14.77 -10.97 25.67
CA SER A 37 13.33 -11.23 25.71
C SER A 37 12.74 -10.81 24.37
N LEU A 38 12.65 -11.74 23.42
CA LEU A 38 12.02 -11.50 22.13
C LEU A 38 10.72 -12.26 22.01
N SER A 39 9.71 -11.62 21.45
CA SER A 39 8.45 -12.26 21.11
C SER A 39 8.66 -13.38 20.08
N SER A 40 7.79 -14.39 20.13
CA SER A 40 7.68 -15.35 19.04
C SER A 40 7.38 -14.63 17.72
N GLU A 41 7.73 -15.23 16.59
CA GLU A 41 7.50 -14.60 15.28
C GLU A 41 6.05 -14.16 15.10
N TRP A 42 5.09 -15.00 15.52
CA TRP A 42 3.68 -14.68 15.41
C TRP A 42 3.30 -13.44 16.23
N VAL A 43 3.72 -13.37 17.50
CA VAL A 43 3.44 -12.23 18.38
C VAL A 43 4.10 -10.96 17.83
N MET A 44 5.37 -11.05 17.42
CA MET A 44 6.10 -9.94 16.82
C MET A 44 5.37 -9.39 15.58
N PHE A 45 4.99 -10.26 14.63
CA PHE A 45 4.27 -9.84 13.42
C PHE A 45 2.90 -9.23 13.75
N HIS A 46 2.17 -9.81 14.70
CA HIS A 46 0.89 -9.27 15.14
C HIS A 46 1.04 -7.89 15.80
N ARG A 47 2.05 -7.71 16.65
CA ARG A 47 2.39 -6.39 17.22
C ARG A 47 2.79 -5.40 16.13
N MET A 48 3.58 -5.80 15.12
CA MET A 48 3.94 -4.90 14.02
C MET A 48 2.73 -4.46 13.21
N ALA A 49 1.76 -5.36 12.97
CA ALA A 49 0.52 -5.00 12.31
C ALA A 49 -0.25 -3.94 13.11
N ILE A 50 -0.42 -4.14 14.43
CA ILE A 50 -1.07 -3.16 15.32
C ILE A 50 -0.31 -1.82 15.32
N LEU A 51 1.01 -1.86 15.51
CA LEU A 51 1.83 -0.65 15.61
C LEU A 51 1.93 0.12 14.30
N SER A 52 1.74 -0.55 13.15
CA SER A 52 1.71 0.11 11.84
C SER A 52 0.49 1.03 11.67
N GLY A 53 -0.59 0.81 12.43
CA GLY A 53 -1.84 1.52 12.25
C GLY A 53 -2.54 1.27 10.91
N ILE A 54 -2.08 0.26 10.14
CA ILE A 54 -2.67 -0.12 8.86
C ILE A 54 -3.60 -1.30 9.09
N GLU A 55 -4.90 -1.05 8.97
CA GLU A 55 -5.91 -2.09 9.01
C GLU A 55 -6.20 -2.62 7.59
N PRO A 56 -6.02 -3.92 7.32
CA PRO A 56 -6.36 -4.50 6.03
C PRO A 56 -7.88 -4.53 5.81
N LEU A 57 -8.32 -4.10 4.64
CA LEU A 57 -9.70 -4.21 4.20
C LEU A 57 -9.87 -5.43 3.30
N TRP A 58 -10.99 -6.14 3.46
CA TRP A 58 -11.30 -7.32 2.67
C TRP A 58 -12.51 -7.06 1.78
N PHE A 59 -12.36 -7.33 0.49
CA PHE A 59 -13.42 -7.18 -0.50
C PHE A 59 -13.75 -8.51 -1.13
N ASP A 60 -15.03 -8.83 -1.26
CA ASP A 60 -15.48 -9.95 -2.05
C ASP A 60 -15.20 -9.67 -3.52
N CYS A 61 -14.77 -10.69 -4.27
CA CYS A 61 -14.51 -10.56 -5.69
C CYS A 61 -15.14 -11.72 -6.45
N CYS A 62 -15.42 -11.47 -7.73
CA CYS A 62 -15.70 -12.56 -8.65
C CYS A 62 -14.52 -13.55 -8.64
N VAL A 63 -14.82 -14.85 -8.68
CA VAL A 63 -13.78 -15.91 -8.70
C VAL A 63 -12.80 -15.74 -9.87
N ASP A 64 -13.27 -15.18 -10.98
CA ASP A 64 -12.47 -14.86 -12.18
C ASP A 64 -11.90 -13.44 -12.17
N SER A 65 -12.05 -12.70 -11.07
CA SER A 65 -11.59 -11.31 -10.91
C SER A 65 -12.22 -10.29 -11.87
N CYS A 66 -13.39 -10.56 -12.45
CA CYS A 66 -14.08 -9.59 -13.32
C CYS A 66 -14.46 -8.30 -12.57
N ILE A 67 -14.93 -8.44 -11.32
CA ILE A 67 -15.35 -7.33 -10.45
C ILE A 67 -14.96 -7.59 -9.00
N ALA A 68 -14.83 -6.50 -8.24
CA ALA A 68 -15.02 -6.51 -6.79
C ALA A 68 -16.50 -6.18 -6.50
N TYR A 69 -17.09 -6.85 -5.51
CA TYR A 69 -18.46 -6.60 -5.09
C TYR A 69 -18.50 -5.42 -4.11
N THR A 70 -18.23 -4.23 -4.64
CA THR A 70 -18.24 -2.93 -3.95
C THR A 70 -19.21 -1.97 -4.63
N ASP A 71 -19.64 -0.93 -3.93
CA ASP A 71 -20.49 0.16 -4.43
C ASP A 71 -21.66 -0.36 -5.28
N ALA A 72 -21.66 -0.07 -6.60
CA ALA A 72 -22.70 -0.47 -7.54
C ALA A 72 -22.94 -1.99 -7.62
N TYR A 73 -21.98 -2.81 -7.18
CA TYR A 73 -22.07 -4.27 -7.19
C TYR A 73 -22.25 -4.88 -5.80
N SER A 74 -22.44 -4.06 -4.74
CA SER A 74 -22.46 -4.55 -3.35
C SER A 74 -23.54 -5.59 -3.08
N GLU A 75 -24.72 -5.43 -3.70
CA GLU A 75 -25.89 -6.29 -3.50
C GLU A 75 -25.94 -7.48 -4.45
N LEU A 76 -25.00 -7.59 -5.40
CA LEU A 76 -25.00 -8.69 -6.34
C LEU A 76 -24.51 -9.99 -5.70
N THR A 77 -25.23 -11.07 -5.99
CA THR A 77 -24.88 -12.45 -5.62
C THR A 77 -24.21 -13.20 -6.76
N GLU A 78 -24.23 -12.66 -7.97
CA GLU A 78 -23.67 -13.21 -9.20
C GLU A 78 -22.93 -12.14 -9.99
N CYS A 79 -21.85 -12.56 -10.67
CA CYS A 79 -21.06 -11.65 -11.49
C CYS A 79 -21.82 -11.30 -12.79
N PRO A 80 -22.04 -10.02 -13.12
CA PRO A 80 -22.78 -9.62 -14.32
C PRO A 80 -22.00 -9.88 -15.63
N PHE A 81 -20.75 -10.31 -15.56
CA PHE A 81 -19.88 -10.54 -16.72
C PHE A 81 -19.61 -12.02 -17.01
N CYS A 82 -19.75 -12.90 -16.01
CA CYS A 82 -19.40 -14.31 -16.16
C CYS A 82 -20.36 -15.26 -15.44
N ASP A 83 -21.44 -14.73 -14.86
CA ASP A 83 -22.54 -15.44 -14.20
C ASP A 83 -22.13 -16.37 -13.04
N LYS A 84 -20.88 -16.26 -12.59
CA LYS A 84 -20.38 -17.05 -11.46
C LYS A 84 -20.92 -16.45 -10.16
N HIS A 85 -21.55 -17.30 -9.35
CA HIS A 85 -21.98 -16.93 -8.00
C HIS A 85 -20.80 -16.39 -7.17
N ARG A 86 -21.08 -15.34 -6.39
CA ARG A 86 -20.21 -14.73 -5.39
C ARG A 86 -19.92 -15.68 -4.23
N TYR A 87 -20.95 -16.39 -3.75
CA TYR A 87 -20.88 -17.22 -2.56
C TYR A 87 -20.77 -18.71 -2.90
N SER A 88 -20.14 -19.47 -2.01
CA SER A 88 -20.17 -20.94 -2.01
C SER A 88 -21.52 -21.44 -1.48
N PRO A 89 -21.82 -22.74 -1.61
CA PRO A 89 -23.00 -23.34 -0.96
C PRO A 89 -23.02 -23.17 0.56
N THR A 90 -21.87 -22.88 1.18
CA THR A 90 -21.73 -22.60 2.62
C THR A 90 -21.94 -21.13 2.98
N GLY A 91 -22.32 -20.28 2.02
CA GLY A 91 -22.59 -18.86 2.22
C GLY A 91 -21.34 -17.98 2.34
N LYS A 92 -20.13 -18.53 2.12
CA LYS A 92 -18.87 -17.75 2.19
C LYS A 92 -18.49 -17.21 0.81
N PRO A 93 -17.91 -16.00 0.73
CA PRO A 93 -17.38 -15.49 -0.53
C PRO A 93 -16.37 -16.47 -1.14
N ARG A 94 -16.51 -16.76 -2.43
CA ARG A 94 -15.63 -17.70 -3.14
C ARG A 94 -14.23 -17.14 -3.39
N ARG A 95 -14.10 -15.81 -3.42
CA ARG A 95 -12.83 -15.11 -3.55
C ARG A 95 -12.90 -13.80 -2.78
N MET A 96 -11.84 -13.49 -2.06
CA MET A 96 -11.66 -12.22 -1.37
C MET A 96 -10.32 -11.60 -1.77
N PHE A 97 -10.26 -10.29 -1.85
CA PHE A 97 -9.06 -9.49 -2.06
C PHE A 97 -8.75 -8.69 -0.80
N CYS A 98 -7.50 -8.75 -0.36
CA CYS A 98 -7.00 -7.97 0.76
C CYS A 98 -6.38 -6.67 0.23
N TYR A 99 -6.94 -5.55 0.64
CA TYR A 99 -6.48 -4.21 0.31
C TYR A 99 -5.83 -3.56 1.53
N LEU A 100 -4.65 -2.96 1.33
CA LEU A 100 -3.99 -2.13 2.34
C LEU A 100 -4.27 -0.65 2.04
N PRO A 101 -5.06 0.04 2.87
CA PRO A 101 -5.45 1.44 2.63
C PRO A 101 -4.27 2.36 2.35
N ILE A 102 -4.37 3.14 1.27
CA ILE A 102 -3.30 4.04 0.85
C ILE A 102 -3.20 5.29 1.73
N ILE A 103 -4.32 5.79 2.25
CA ILE A 103 -4.38 7.02 3.06
C ILE A 103 -3.45 6.97 4.28
N PRO A 104 -3.55 6.00 5.21
CA PRO A 104 -2.68 5.95 6.37
C PRO A 104 -1.20 5.77 5.99
N ARG A 105 -0.93 5.12 4.86
CA ARG A 105 0.43 4.96 4.33
C ARG A 105 1.01 6.30 3.87
N LEU A 106 0.21 7.11 3.16
CA LEU A 106 0.62 8.45 2.74
C LEU A 106 0.84 9.36 3.96
N GLN A 107 -0.06 9.32 4.94
CA GLN A 107 0.11 10.05 6.20
C GLN A 107 1.42 9.66 6.90
N GLY A 108 1.73 8.36 6.96
CA GLY A 108 2.99 7.86 7.53
C GLY A 108 4.24 8.40 6.84
N LEU A 109 4.22 8.66 5.52
CA LEU A 109 5.34 9.29 4.82
C LEU A 109 5.64 10.71 5.32
N PHE A 110 4.62 11.44 5.77
CA PHE A 110 4.73 12.78 6.34
C PHE A 110 5.01 12.79 7.85
N GLN A 111 5.21 11.62 8.48
CA GLN A 111 5.59 11.52 9.90
C GLN A 111 7.10 11.27 10.09
N ASN A 112 7.87 11.24 8.99
CA ASN A 112 9.31 10.98 9.02
C ASN A 112 10.06 12.04 8.23
N LEU A 113 10.97 12.78 8.87
CA LEU A 113 11.73 13.87 8.23
C LEU A 113 12.49 13.41 6.99
N LYS A 114 13.17 12.26 7.04
CA LYS A 114 13.90 11.72 5.90
C LYS A 114 12.96 11.34 4.73
N SER A 115 11.76 10.85 5.02
CA SER A 115 10.75 10.61 3.99
C SER A 115 10.23 11.91 3.39
N ILE A 116 9.96 12.93 4.21
CA ILE A 116 9.54 14.26 3.73
C ILE A 116 10.60 14.86 2.80
N GLU A 117 11.88 14.84 3.19
CA GLU A 117 12.98 15.31 2.35
C GLU A 117 13.01 14.62 0.98
N ARG A 118 12.74 13.32 0.93
CA ARG A 118 12.65 12.56 -0.32
C ARG A 118 11.42 12.93 -1.15
N LEU A 119 10.29 13.21 -0.51
CA LEU A 119 9.06 13.64 -1.19
C LEU A 119 9.21 15.01 -1.87
N LEU A 120 10.13 15.85 -1.39
CA LEU A 120 10.44 17.14 -2.03
C LEU A 120 11.14 17.00 -3.39
N TYR A 121 11.53 15.79 -3.81
CA TYR A 121 12.17 15.55 -5.12
C TYR A 121 11.41 16.21 -6.27
N ARG A 122 10.08 16.05 -6.32
CA ARG A 122 9.23 16.66 -7.35
C ARG A 122 9.27 18.19 -7.31
N ALA A 123 9.12 18.78 -6.12
CA ALA A 123 9.09 20.22 -5.95
C ALA A 123 10.43 20.88 -6.29
N ASN A 124 11.53 20.16 -6.05
CA ASN A 124 12.89 20.60 -6.34
C ASN A 124 13.37 20.22 -7.75
N TYR A 125 12.56 19.51 -8.53
CA TYR A 125 12.93 19.05 -9.86
C TYR A 125 13.01 20.23 -10.85
N ILE A 126 14.15 20.35 -11.54
CA ILE A 126 14.39 21.39 -12.53
C ILE A 126 14.19 20.81 -13.93
N HIS A 127 13.19 21.34 -14.63
CA HIS A 127 12.94 20.98 -16.03
C HIS A 127 13.97 21.64 -16.95
N HIS A 128 14.52 20.85 -17.88
CA HIS A 128 15.42 21.32 -18.93
C HIS A 128 14.75 21.17 -20.30
N PRO A 129 14.39 22.27 -20.98
CA PRO A 129 13.73 22.21 -22.28
C PRO A 129 14.52 21.38 -23.30
N GLY A 130 13.80 20.54 -24.06
CA GLY A 130 14.41 19.65 -25.07
C GLY A 130 15.04 18.38 -24.51
N LYS A 131 14.96 18.14 -23.19
CA LYS A 131 15.44 16.92 -22.54
C LYS A 131 14.34 16.28 -21.70
N ILE A 132 14.19 14.96 -21.82
CA ILE A 132 13.34 14.15 -20.95
C ILE A 132 14.27 13.33 -20.06
N SER A 133 14.29 13.64 -18.77
CA SER A 133 15.07 12.93 -17.74
C SER A 133 14.16 12.32 -16.67
N ASP A 134 12.93 12.82 -16.53
CA ASP A 134 11.95 12.37 -15.54
C ASP A 134 10.52 12.46 -16.09
N VAL A 135 9.56 11.85 -15.39
CA VAL A 135 8.13 11.95 -15.70
C VAL A 135 7.62 13.39 -15.65
N PHE A 136 8.25 14.26 -14.85
CA PHE A 136 7.90 15.67 -14.72
C PHE A 136 8.24 16.52 -15.96
N ASP A 137 9.05 16.00 -16.89
CA ASP A 137 9.30 16.64 -18.19
C ASP A 137 8.16 16.39 -19.20
N GLY A 138 7.28 15.43 -18.91
CA GLY A 138 6.19 15.06 -19.81
C GLY A 138 5.23 16.24 -20.06
N GLN A 139 4.88 16.45 -21.33
CA GLN A 139 3.98 17.53 -21.76
C GLN A 139 2.67 17.53 -20.96
N HIS A 140 2.12 16.34 -20.68
CA HIS A 140 0.89 16.20 -19.90
C HIS A 140 1.04 16.75 -18.47
N TYR A 141 2.07 16.32 -17.73
CA TYR A 141 2.34 16.81 -16.38
C TYR A 141 2.54 18.34 -16.38
N ARG A 142 3.33 18.86 -17.33
CA ARG A 142 3.60 20.30 -17.46
C ARG A 142 2.34 21.10 -17.76
N SER A 143 1.44 20.55 -18.59
CA SER A 143 0.14 21.16 -18.88
C SER A 143 -0.75 21.20 -17.64
N LEU A 144 -0.83 20.10 -16.88
CA LEU A 144 -1.60 20.04 -15.63
C LEU A 144 -1.14 21.09 -14.62
N CYS A 145 0.17 21.30 -14.45
CA CYS A 145 0.69 22.33 -13.54
C CYS A 145 0.20 23.76 -13.84
N GLN A 146 -0.34 24.02 -15.03
CA GLN A 146 -0.90 25.32 -15.40
C GLN A 146 -2.42 25.43 -15.19
N GLN A 147 -3.09 24.32 -14.89
CA GLN A 147 -4.54 24.21 -14.77
C GLN A 147 -4.97 24.22 -13.29
N ASN A 148 -6.15 24.81 -13.04
CA ASN A 148 -6.81 24.70 -11.74
C ASN A 148 -7.41 23.30 -11.57
N ILE A 149 -7.46 22.82 -10.32
CA ILE A 149 -8.05 21.53 -10.01
C ILE A 149 -9.58 21.64 -10.12
N VAL A 150 -10.20 20.66 -10.78
CA VAL A 150 -11.66 20.51 -10.84
C VAL A 150 -12.08 19.29 -10.03
N LEU A 151 -12.84 19.49 -8.97
CA LEU A 151 -13.39 18.42 -8.12
C LEU A 151 -14.91 18.51 -8.11
N ASP A 152 -15.59 17.45 -8.54
CA ASP A 152 -17.05 17.36 -8.57
C ASP A 152 -17.74 18.58 -9.22
N GLY A 153 -17.12 19.12 -10.27
CA GLY A 153 -17.60 20.31 -11.00
C GLY A 153 -17.17 21.67 -10.40
N ASN A 154 -16.55 21.69 -9.22
CA ASN A 154 -16.05 22.91 -8.58
C ASN A 154 -14.57 23.15 -8.93
N ILE A 155 -14.24 24.40 -9.29
CA ILE A 155 -12.87 24.81 -9.57
C ILE A 155 -12.22 25.30 -8.28
N LEU A 156 -11.10 24.68 -7.89
CA LEU A 156 -10.31 25.12 -6.75
C LEU A 156 -9.41 26.32 -7.12
N GLU A 157 -9.09 27.16 -6.14
CA GLU A 157 -8.24 28.34 -6.34
C GLU A 157 -6.79 28.00 -6.72
N HIS A 158 -6.31 26.83 -6.34
CA HIS A 158 -4.94 26.39 -6.59
C HIS A 158 -4.84 25.43 -7.78
N LYS A 159 -3.65 25.43 -8.38
CA LYS A 159 -3.31 24.60 -9.54
C LYS A 159 -2.82 23.21 -9.13
N TYR A 160 -2.89 22.26 -10.05
CA TYR A 160 -2.28 20.94 -9.85
C TYR A 160 -0.78 21.08 -9.51
N PHE A 161 -0.33 20.34 -8.49
CA PHE A 161 1.07 20.24 -8.10
C PHE A 161 1.72 21.57 -7.69
N SER A 162 0.91 22.56 -7.30
CA SER A 162 1.34 23.90 -6.87
C SER A 162 1.95 23.91 -5.46
N GLY A 163 1.58 22.96 -4.60
CA GLY A 163 2.13 22.80 -3.26
C GLY A 163 3.42 22.00 -3.25
N MET A 164 4.42 22.39 -2.44
CA MET A 164 5.70 21.65 -2.35
C MET A 164 5.55 20.20 -1.86
N TYR A 165 4.48 19.91 -1.12
CA TYR A 165 4.16 18.57 -0.61
C TYR A 165 3.19 17.78 -1.48
N ASP A 166 2.79 18.31 -2.64
CA ASP A 166 1.94 17.57 -3.57
C ASP A 166 2.67 16.33 -4.09
N VAL A 167 2.01 15.18 -4.01
CA VAL A 167 2.56 13.89 -4.45
C VAL A 167 1.92 13.47 -5.76
N CYS A 168 2.74 13.16 -6.75
CA CYS A 168 2.28 12.55 -8.00
C CYS A 168 2.36 11.02 -7.87
N LEU A 169 1.22 10.33 -7.97
CA LEU A 169 1.14 8.87 -7.92
C LEU A 169 0.98 8.32 -9.33
N GLY A 170 1.96 7.53 -9.78
CA GLY A 170 1.87 6.74 -11.01
C GLY A 170 1.30 5.36 -10.71
N ILE A 171 0.29 4.93 -11.48
CA ILE A 171 -0.25 3.58 -11.41
C ILE A 171 0.11 2.89 -12.73
N CYS A 172 0.89 1.81 -12.65
CA CYS A 172 1.14 0.91 -13.76
C CYS A 172 0.30 -0.35 -13.53
N LEU A 173 -0.73 -0.55 -14.35
CA LEU A 173 -1.54 -1.76 -14.33
C LEU A 173 -1.03 -2.66 -15.46
N ASP A 174 -0.37 -3.76 -15.11
CA ASP A 174 -0.14 -4.85 -16.04
C ASP A 174 -1.43 -5.65 -16.17
N SER A 175 -2.21 -5.39 -17.21
CA SER A 175 -3.40 -6.16 -17.53
C SER A 175 -3.03 -7.53 -18.12
N TYR A 176 -2.32 -8.37 -17.35
CA TYR A 176 -2.24 -9.80 -17.61
C TYR A 176 -1.96 -10.55 -16.30
N LEU A 177 -2.80 -11.53 -15.99
CA LEU A 177 -2.71 -12.36 -14.77
C LEU A 177 -1.33 -13.05 -14.68
N LEU A 178 -0.40 -12.48 -13.91
CA LEU A 178 0.93 -13.07 -13.65
C LEU A 178 0.91 -14.33 -12.77
N PHE A 179 -0.24 -14.68 -12.20
CA PHE A 179 -0.39 -15.91 -11.43
C PHE A 179 -1.53 -16.77 -11.99
N LYS A 180 -1.16 -17.83 -12.70
CA LYS A 180 -2.03 -19.01 -12.83
C LYS A 180 -2.29 -19.53 -11.41
N ARG A 181 -3.56 -19.58 -11.01
CA ARG A 181 -3.98 -20.39 -9.86
C ARG A 181 -3.98 -21.85 -10.33
N ASN A 182 -3.01 -22.62 -9.86
CA ASN A 182 -3.09 -24.09 -9.84
C ASN A 182 -4.11 -24.53 -8.79
#